data_AF-A0A7C2NXW3-F1
#
_entry.id   AF-A0A7C2NXW3-F1
#
_cell.length_a   1.000
_cell.length_b   1.000
_cell.length_c   1.000
_cell.angle_alpha   90.00
_cell.angle_beta   90.00
_cell.angle_gamma   90.00
#
_symmetry.space_group_name_H-M   'P 1'
#
loop_
_entity.id
_entity.type
_entity.pdbx_description
1 polymer ?
#
loop_
_entity_poly.entity_id
_entity_poly.type
_entity_poly.pdbx_seq_one_letter_code
_entity_poly.pdbx_strand_id
1 'polypeptide(L)'
;MMRDGAPEGQARRRAFLPARVMPGAECEQSPPWAQRANGDFCDLEHGNPRGVPSVGFRPGLAPQAAVGGTLRRSMAAVTPEQIARYRRDGFLVIEGLLGEDELARYGAAVDAAVARRTAGDSRSLAEKTPYEQSFLQCMNLWEDAPDVRPLSFHPRIGEVAAALVGTSCLRLWHDQALYKEPGGRATDAHNDQPYWPMVETDTITAWIPFDGSTLESGAMGYLPGSHRFEGVRRFANIFAGRGFDLSDPAISGGVEPVFCEVPRGGVAFHHGLTIHLAGPNRTDRMRRVHTMILFADGARRSTPGHPHFAVDRAGIRPGDPIRSDVTPVMWPRPDGRPPEPPPLPPPVHPAMPGWRPPSSRA
;
A
#
# COMPACT_ATOMS: atom_id res chain seq x y z
N MET A 1 42.98 73.07 22.21
CA MET A 1 43.75 71.89 22.65
C MET A 1 43.31 70.75 21.74
N MET A 2 44.05 70.51 20.64
CA MET A 2 45.07 69.45 20.51
C MET A 2 44.39 68.08 20.62
N ARG A 3 44.06 67.35 19.53
CA ARG A 3 44.88 66.75 18.44
C ARG A 3 44.95 65.23 18.64
N ASP A 4 44.77 64.53 17.51
CA ASP A 4 45.43 63.29 17.04
C ASP A 4 45.29 62.01 17.90
N GLY A 5 45.13 60.79 17.38
CA GLY A 5 45.14 60.26 16.02
C GLY A 5 44.97 58.73 16.04
N ALA A 6 44.63 58.14 14.90
CA ALA A 6 44.82 56.71 14.64
C ALA A 6 46.33 56.36 14.59
N PRO A 7 46.72 55.08 14.71
CA PRO A 7 47.08 54.40 13.46
C PRO A 7 46.76 52.90 13.39
N GLU A 8 46.77 52.43 12.14
CA GLU A 8 46.80 51.04 11.69
C GLU A 8 48.00 50.26 12.23
N GLY A 9 47.83 48.95 12.43
CA GLY A 9 48.88 47.99 12.72
C GLY A 9 48.60 46.64 12.07
N GLN A 10 49.21 46.41 10.91
CA GLN A 10 49.13 45.21 10.09
C GLN A 10 50.10 44.12 10.60
N ALA A 11 49.75 42.86 10.30
CA ALA A 11 50.57 41.63 10.27
C ALA A 11 50.78 40.83 11.57
N ARG A 12 50.28 39.59 11.57
CA ARG A 12 51.09 38.42 11.13
C ARG A 12 50.22 37.19 10.85
N ARG A 13 50.44 36.63 9.67
CA ARG A 13 49.96 35.34 9.17
C ARG A 13 50.44 34.21 10.11
N ARG A 14 49.59 33.23 10.39
CA ARG A 14 50.03 31.85 10.60
C ARG A 14 49.26 30.93 9.66
N ALA A 15 50.00 30.47 8.66
CA ALA A 15 49.64 29.34 7.83
C ALA A 15 49.67 28.06 8.67
N PHE A 16 48.73 27.17 8.43
CA PHE A 16 48.90 25.74 8.70
C PHE A 16 48.64 24.99 7.39
N LEU A 17 49.72 24.43 6.85
CA LEU A 17 49.82 23.43 5.79
C LEU A 17 50.95 22.49 6.25
N PRO A 18 51.10 21.30 5.68
CA PRO A 18 50.22 20.14 5.76
C PRO A 18 50.97 18.95 6.40
N ALA A 19 50.28 17.93 6.92
CA ALA A 19 50.94 16.67 7.31
C ALA A 19 50.57 15.57 6.31
N ARG A 20 51.59 15.08 5.58
CA ARG A 20 51.55 13.97 4.64
C ARG A 20 52.05 12.69 5.36
N VAL A 21 51.21 11.65 5.30
CA VAL A 21 51.39 10.18 5.27
C VAL A 21 52.80 9.57 5.54
N MET A 22 52.98 8.55 6.41
CA MET A 22 52.96 7.07 6.18
C MET A 22 53.56 6.37 7.44
N PRO A 23 53.62 5.02 7.58
CA PRO A 23 52.65 3.92 7.41
C PRO A 23 52.64 2.94 8.62
N GLY A 24 51.70 1.99 8.66
CA GLY A 24 51.88 0.70 9.36
C GLY A 24 50.86 0.33 10.43
N ALA A 25 49.91 -0.54 10.08
CA ALA A 25 49.66 -1.83 10.73
C ALA A 25 48.64 -2.60 9.88
N GLU A 26 49.07 -3.76 9.40
CA GLU A 26 48.38 -4.65 8.47
C GLU A 26 47.23 -5.41 9.14
N CYS A 27 46.26 -5.76 8.28
CA CYS A 27 45.63 -7.08 8.13
C CYS A 27 45.54 -7.98 9.38
N GLU A 28 44.32 -8.28 9.84
CA GLU A 28 43.88 -9.68 9.98
C GLU A 28 42.37 -9.82 10.28
N GLN A 29 41.73 -10.67 9.47
CA GLN A 29 40.63 -11.59 9.79
C GLN A 29 39.18 -11.08 9.84
N SER A 30 38.51 -11.26 8.70
CA SER A 30 37.06 -11.41 8.53
C SER A 30 36.49 -12.61 9.33
N PRO A 31 35.27 -12.51 9.89
CA PRO A 31 34.60 -13.65 10.52
C PRO A 31 34.04 -14.67 9.50
N PRO A 32 34.07 -15.99 9.82
CA PRO A 32 33.95 -17.09 8.87
C PRO A 32 32.49 -17.52 8.60
N TRP A 33 31.69 -16.64 8.00
CA TRP A 33 30.44 -17.05 7.34
C TRP A 33 30.17 -16.35 6.00
N ALA A 34 30.99 -15.36 5.64
CA ALA A 34 30.86 -14.58 4.40
C ALA A 34 31.50 -15.23 3.15
N GLN A 35 31.72 -16.55 3.16
CA GLN A 35 32.23 -17.31 2.01
C GLN A 35 31.54 -18.66 1.94
N ARG A 36 30.33 -18.69 1.36
CA ARG A 36 29.68 -19.83 0.69
C ARG A 36 28.21 -19.47 0.39
N ALA A 37 27.99 -18.85 -0.77
CA ALA A 37 26.74 -18.95 -1.55
C ALA A 37 26.92 -18.20 -2.89
N ASN A 38 28.01 -18.50 -3.61
CA ASN A 38 28.07 -18.38 -5.06
C ASN A 38 28.34 -19.79 -5.55
N GLY A 39 27.31 -20.43 -6.10
CA GLY A 39 27.35 -21.82 -6.54
C GLY A 39 25.95 -22.28 -6.92
N ASP A 40 25.72 -22.34 -8.22
CA ASP A 40 24.88 -23.30 -8.93
C ASP A 40 23.36 -23.24 -8.70
N PHE A 41 22.68 -22.51 -9.59
CA PHE A 41 21.36 -22.90 -10.10
C PHE A 41 21.36 -22.75 -11.63
N CYS A 42 22.09 -23.64 -12.29
CA CYS A 42 21.84 -24.05 -13.67
C CYS A 42 21.31 -25.49 -13.63
N ASP A 43 20.53 -25.84 -14.66
CA ASP A 43 20.00 -27.16 -14.99
C ASP A 43 18.73 -27.61 -14.26
N LEU A 44 17.58 -27.33 -14.90
CA LEU A 44 16.58 -28.38 -15.17
C LEU A 44 15.93 -28.11 -16.53
N GLU A 45 16.45 -28.79 -17.54
CA GLU A 45 15.87 -28.93 -18.87
C GLU A 45 14.77 -30.02 -18.92
N HIS A 46 13.78 -29.75 -19.76
CA HIS A 46 13.02 -30.65 -20.65
C HIS A 46 12.44 -31.98 -20.13
N GLY A 47 11.10 -32.03 -20.12
CA GLY A 47 10.32 -33.28 -20.10
C GLY A 47 8.89 -33.10 -20.64
N ASN A 48 8.72 -33.22 -21.96
CA ASN A 48 7.42 -33.42 -22.64
C ASN A 48 7.16 -34.93 -22.74
N PRO A 49 5.93 -35.42 -22.48
CA PRO A 49 5.25 -36.15 -23.55
C PRO A 49 3.73 -35.91 -23.66
N ARG A 50 3.36 -35.52 -24.88
CA ARG A 50 2.17 -35.86 -25.70
C ARG A 50 1.16 -36.85 -25.10
N GLY A 51 -0.13 -36.54 -25.26
CA GLY A 51 -1.20 -37.54 -25.33
C GLY A 51 -2.61 -37.05 -24.98
N VAL A 52 -3.29 -36.41 -25.93
CA VAL A 52 -4.75 -36.12 -25.87
C VAL A 52 -5.51 -37.33 -26.46
N PRO A 53 -6.73 -37.63 -25.99
CA PRO A 53 -7.82 -37.71 -26.96
C PRO A 53 -9.05 -36.88 -26.56
N SER A 54 -9.53 -36.17 -27.58
CA SER A 54 -10.73 -35.33 -27.65
C SER A 54 -12.02 -36.12 -27.45
N VAL A 55 -12.96 -35.57 -26.69
CA VAL A 55 -14.34 -36.08 -26.62
C VAL A 55 -15.33 -35.01 -27.09
N GLY A 56 -15.86 -35.24 -28.30
CA GLY A 56 -17.23 -35.00 -28.74
C GLY A 56 -17.95 -33.70 -28.38
N PHE A 57 -17.88 -32.72 -29.28
CA PHE A 57 -18.82 -31.61 -29.38
C PHE A 57 -20.16 -32.12 -29.95
N ARG A 58 -21.28 -31.88 -29.26
CA ARG A 58 -22.64 -32.05 -29.81
C ARG A 58 -23.27 -30.68 -30.01
N PRO A 59 -23.73 -30.31 -31.23
CA PRO A 59 -24.44 -29.07 -31.44
C PRO A 59 -25.95 -29.26 -31.22
N GLY A 60 -26.59 -28.32 -30.53
CA GLY A 60 -28.05 -28.24 -30.50
C GLY A 60 -28.60 -27.48 -29.30
N LEU A 61 -28.86 -26.19 -29.44
CA LEU A 61 -30.21 -25.61 -29.46
C LEU A 61 -30.12 -24.10 -29.75
N ALA A 62 -31.01 -23.63 -30.63
CA ALA A 62 -31.17 -22.22 -30.98
C ALA A 62 -31.78 -21.40 -29.83
N PRO A 63 -31.60 -20.07 -29.80
CA PRO A 63 -31.95 -19.24 -28.64
C PRO A 63 -33.45 -18.95 -28.59
N GLN A 64 -34.05 -19.08 -27.41
CA GLN A 64 -35.37 -18.50 -27.15
C GLN A 64 -35.23 -17.01 -26.85
N ALA A 65 -36.03 -16.21 -27.55
CA ALA A 65 -36.11 -14.77 -27.40
C ALA A 65 -36.60 -14.39 -25.99
N ALA A 66 -35.85 -13.52 -25.31
CA ALA A 66 -36.27 -12.87 -24.09
C ALA A 66 -36.37 -11.35 -24.31
N VAL A 67 -37.62 -10.91 -24.23
CA VAL A 67 -38.20 -9.59 -23.96
C VAL A 67 -37.21 -8.50 -23.53
N GLY A 68 -37.30 -7.35 -24.21
CA GLY A 68 -36.50 -6.16 -23.97
C GLY A 68 -36.59 -5.64 -22.53
N GLY A 69 -35.49 -5.82 -21.80
CA GLY A 69 -35.11 -4.99 -20.67
C GLY A 69 -34.04 -4.01 -21.12
N THR A 70 -34.17 -2.75 -20.73
CA THR A 70 -33.14 -1.71 -20.89
C THR A 70 -31.80 -2.28 -20.43
N LEU A 71 -30.86 -2.44 -21.36
CA LEU A 71 -29.50 -2.91 -21.08
C LEU A 71 -28.84 -1.92 -20.11
N ARG A 72 -28.90 -2.20 -18.81
CA ARG A 72 -27.89 -1.73 -17.87
C ARG A 72 -26.58 -2.32 -18.37
N ARG A 73 -25.80 -1.51 -19.08
CA ARG A 73 -24.46 -1.86 -19.55
C ARG A 73 -23.70 -2.39 -18.34
N SER A 74 -23.40 -3.70 -18.32
CA SER A 74 -22.54 -4.30 -17.29
C SER A 74 -21.22 -3.54 -17.32
N MET A 75 -20.94 -2.77 -16.27
CA MET A 75 -19.83 -1.82 -16.21
C MET A 75 -18.73 -2.34 -15.27
N ALA A 76 -18.29 -3.60 -15.45
CA ALA A 76 -17.21 -4.16 -14.64
C ALA A 76 -16.27 -5.14 -15.38
N ALA A 77 -16.11 -5.00 -16.71
CA ALA A 77 -14.97 -5.61 -17.39
C ALA A 77 -13.87 -4.56 -17.56
N VAL A 78 -12.78 -4.69 -16.79
CA VAL A 78 -11.54 -3.94 -17.04
C VAL A 78 -11.04 -4.30 -18.44
N THR A 79 -10.71 -3.32 -19.26
CA THR A 79 -10.23 -3.57 -20.62
C THR A 79 -8.82 -4.19 -20.62
N PRO A 80 -8.44 -4.97 -21.65
CA PRO A 80 -7.07 -5.45 -21.81
C PRO A 80 -6.03 -4.33 -21.75
N GLU A 81 -6.35 -3.15 -22.28
CA GLU A 81 -5.50 -1.95 -22.27
C GLU A 81 -5.31 -1.40 -20.86
N GLN A 82 -6.36 -1.39 -20.04
CA GLN A 82 -6.30 -1.01 -18.63
C GLN A 82 -5.46 -2.01 -17.81
N ILE A 83 -5.64 -3.31 -18.03
CA ILE A 83 -4.81 -4.36 -17.39
C ILE A 83 -3.35 -4.17 -17.78
N ALA A 84 -3.05 -3.95 -19.07
CA ALA A 84 -1.70 -3.70 -19.55
C ALA A 84 -1.10 -2.44 -18.90
N ARG A 85 -1.88 -1.36 -18.77
CA ARG A 85 -1.44 -0.13 -18.10
C ARG A 85 -1.10 -0.36 -16.64
N TYR A 86 -1.98 -1.02 -15.89
CA TYR A 86 -1.72 -1.36 -14.48
C TYR A 86 -0.46 -2.22 -14.34
N ARG A 87 -0.30 -3.25 -15.16
CA ARG A 87 0.89 -4.11 -15.11
C ARG A 87 2.17 -3.36 -15.46
N ARG A 88 2.11 -2.41 -16.40
CA ARG A 88 3.24 -1.57 -16.82
C ARG A 88 3.57 -0.50 -15.77
N ASP A 89 2.58 0.20 -15.25
CA ASP A 89 2.81 1.41 -14.44
C ASP A 89 2.73 1.13 -12.93
N GLY A 90 2.12 0.01 -12.54
CA GLY A 90 1.95 -0.38 -11.13
C GLY A 90 0.76 0.29 -10.45
N PHE A 91 -0.01 1.10 -11.18
CA PHE A 91 -1.22 1.74 -10.68
C PHE A 91 -2.21 2.04 -11.82
N LEU A 92 -3.48 2.27 -11.47
CA LEU A 92 -4.54 2.62 -12.40
C LEU A 92 -5.72 3.27 -11.66
N VAL A 93 -6.29 4.35 -12.20
CA VAL A 93 -7.57 4.89 -11.75
C VAL A 93 -8.70 4.32 -12.61
N ILE A 94 -9.74 3.78 -11.96
CA ILE A 94 -10.98 3.35 -12.60
C ILE A 94 -12.09 4.29 -12.13
N GLU A 95 -12.72 4.98 -13.08
CA GLU A 95 -13.78 5.94 -12.79
C GLU A 95 -15.16 5.26 -12.70
N GLY A 96 -16.07 5.85 -11.93
CA GLY A 96 -17.48 5.42 -11.88
C GLY A 96 -17.71 4.00 -11.34
N LEU A 97 -16.79 3.49 -10.53
CA LEU A 97 -16.90 2.14 -9.96
C LEU A 97 -17.91 2.08 -8.80
N LEU A 98 -18.16 3.22 -8.15
CA LEU A 98 -19.21 3.41 -7.14
C LEU A 98 -20.19 4.50 -7.60
N GLY A 99 -21.49 4.24 -7.43
CA GLY A 99 -22.54 5.22 -7.69
C GLY A 99 -22.78 6.16 -6.51
N GLU A 100 -23.54 7.24 -6.73
CA GLU A 100 -23.81 8.25 -5.70
C GLU A 100 -24.47 7.69 -4.43
N ASP A 101 -25.43 6.77 -4.57
CA ASP A 101 -26.08 6.13 -3.42
C ASP A 101 -25.11 5.30 -2.57
N GLU A 102 -24.18 4.61 -3.23
CA GLU A 102 -23.13 3.83 -2.55
C GLU A 102 -22.14 4.76 -1.85
N LEU A 103 -21.73 5.83 -2.50
CA LEU A 103 -20.84 6.83 -1.91
C LEU A 103 -21.48 7.50 -0.68
N ALA A 104 -22.75 7.88 -0.76
CA ALA A 104 -23.47 8.46 0.36
C ALA A 104 -23.60 7.47 1.52
N ARG A 105 -24.06 6.25 1.23
CA ARG A 105 -24.25 5.18 2.23
C ARG A 105 -22.94 4.81 2.90
N TYR A 106 -21.93 4.44 2.12
CA TYR A 106 -20.67 3.94 2.67
C TYR A 106 -19.81 5.05 3.26
N GLY A 107 -19.85 6.25 2.69
CA GLY A 107 -19.19 7.42 3.27
C GLY A 107 -19.72 7.71 4.67
N ALA A 108 -21.04 7.73 4.86
CA ALA A 108 -21.65 7.93 6.18
C ALA A 108 -21.31 6.80 7.17
N ALA A 109 -21.26 5.54 6.71
CA ALA A 109 -20.88 4.40 7.54
C ALA A 109 -19.42 4.49 8.02
N VAL A 110 -18.49 4.84 7.13
CA VAL A 110 -17.07 5.02 7.49
C VAL A 110 -16.89 6.25 8.38
N ASP A 111 -17.59 7.35 8.12
CA ASP A 111 -17.57 8.54 8.99
C ASP A 111 -18.01 8.20 10.42
N ALA A 112 -19.11 7.46 10.58
CA ALA A 112 -19.59 7.03 11.88
C ALA A 112 -18.58 6.12 12.60
N ALA A 113 -17.94 5.20 11.87
CA ALA A 113 -16.91 4.31 12.42
C ALA A 113 -15.65 5.08 12.86
N VAL A 114 -15.19 6.03 12.04
CA VAL A 114 -14.05 6.91 12.36
C VAL A 114 -14.40 7.76 13.58
N ALA A 115 -15.52 8.46 13.57
CA ALA A 115 -15.95 9.31 14.68
C ALA A 115 -16.06 8.54 16.00
N ARG A 116 -16.60 7.31 15.98
CA ARG A 116 -16.66 6.44 17.16
C ARG A 116 -15.26 6.08 17.68
N ARG A 117 -14.33 5.71 16.79
CA ARG A 117 -12.97 5.28 17.17
C ARG A 117 -12.08 6.43 17.60
N THR A 118 -12.33 7.65 17.11
CA THR A 118 -11.55 8.85 17.44
C THR A 118 -12.23 9.78 18.45
N ALA A 119 -13.41 9.42 18.99
CA ALA A 119 -14.17 10.28 19.91
C ALA A 119 -13.40 10.76 21.15
N GLY A 120 -12.39 10.00 21.58
CA GLY A 120 -11.54 10.35 22.72
C GLY A 120 -10.30 11.19 22.38
N ASP A 121 -10.01 11.44 21.10
CA ASP A 121 -8.86 12.23 20.68
C ASP A 121 -9.26 13.70 20.47
N SER A 122 -8.91 14.55 21.43
CA SER A 122 -9.17 15.99 21.39
C SER A 122 -7.97 16.81 20.92
N ARG A 123 -6.88 16.18 20.48
CA ARG A 123 -5.65 16.87 20.06
C ARG A 123 -5.89 17.61 18.74
N SER A 124 -5.38 18.82 18.65
CA SER A 124 -5.24 19.55 17.38
C SER A 124 -4.19 18.90 16.48
N LEU A 125 -4.21 19.23 15.18
CA LEU A 125 -3.24 18.72 14.22
C LEU A 125 -1.78 19.05 14.64
N ALA A 126 -1.53 20.22 15.21
CA ALA A 126 -0.18 20.63 15.63
C ALA A 126 0.37 19.82 16.83
N GLU A 127 -0.50 19.24 17.65
CA GLU A 127 -0.13 18.43 18.83
C GLU A 127 0.11 16.95 18.46
N LYS A 128 -0.26 16.55 17.25
CA LYS A 128 -0.12 15.18 16.74
C LYS A 128 1.31 14.90 16.28
N THR A 129 1.70 13.63 16.27
CA THR A 129 2.99 13.20 15.68
C THR A 129 3.05 13.49 14.18
N PRO A 130 4.23 13.54 13.53
CA PRO A 130 4.32 13.78 12.08
C PRO A 130 3.49 12.81 11.21
N TYR A 131 3.36 11.56 11.66
CA TYR A 131 2.52 10.57 11.00
C TYR A 131 1.03 10.89 11.14
N GLU A 132 0.57 11.14 12.38
CA GLU A 132 -0.82 11.52 12.66
C GLU A 132 -1.20 12.88 12.04
N GLN A 133 -0.22 13.77 11.82
CA GLN A 133 -0.40 15.00 11.05
C GLN A 133 -0.70 14.77 9.58
N SER A 134 -0.33 13.59 9.04
CA SER A 134 -0.60 13.24 7.65
C SER A 134 -2.02 12.74 7.46
N PHE A 135 -2.56 11.95 8.40
CA PHE A 135 -3.95 11.51 8.42
C PHE A 135 -4.30 10.77 9.73
N LEU A 136 -5.58 10.75 10.04
CA LEU A 136 -6.20 9.82 10.98
C LEU A 136 -6.34 8.44 10.31
N GLN A 137 -5.89 7.38 10.99
CA GLN A 137 -5.97 6.00 10.49
C GLN A 137 -6.83 5.15 11.42
N CYS A 138 -7.79 4.44 10.84
CA CYS A 138 -8.52 3.35 11.50
C CYS A 138 -8.39 2.10 10.64
N MET A 139 -7.90 0.98 11.17
CA MET A 139 -7.71 -0.27 10.42
C MET A 139 -8.73 -1.34 10.85
N ASN A 140 -9.05 -2.29 9.98
CA ASN A 140 -10.00 -3.38 10.27
C ASN A 140 -11.39 -2.85 10.69
N LEU A 141 -11.94 -1.88 9.95
CA LEU A 141 -13.31 -1.40 10.15
C LEU A 141 -14.33 -2.50 9.87
N TRP A 142 -14.08 -3.35 8.86
CA TRP A 142 -14.99 -4.44 8.50
C TRP A 142 -15.34 -5.38 9.68
N GLU A 143 -14.44 -5.47 10.67
CA GLU A 143 -14.61 -6.35 11.83
C GLU A 143 -15.64 -5.84 12.85
N ASP A 144 -15.71 -4.52 13.06
CA ASP A 144 -16.53 -3.91 14.13
C ASP A 144 -17.53 -2.84 13.65
N ALA A 145 -17.53 -2.53 12.35
CA ALA A 145 -18.46 -1.62 11.70
C ALA A 145 -19.27 -2.38 10.64
N PRO A 146 -20.39 -3.02 11.01
CA PRO A 146 -21.17 -3.87 10.10
C PRO A 146 -21.66 -3.12 8.85
N ASP A 147 -21.91 -1.81 8.94
CA ASP A 147 -22.34 -0.98 7.81
C ASP A 147 -21.20 -0.65 6.81
N VAL A 148 -19.94 -0.74 7.25
CA VAL A 148 -18.75 -0.59 6.39
C VAL A 148 -18.44 -1.90 5.66
N ARG A 149 -18.76 -3.05 6.27
CA ARG A 149 -18.39 -4.37 5.77
C ARG A 149 -18.78 -4.63 4.31
N PRO A 150 -19.97 -4.26 3.80
CA PRO A 150 -20.30 -4.47 2.39
C PRO A 150 -19.38 -3.70 1.42
N LEU A 151 -18.81 -2.57 1.82
CA LEU A 151 -17.80 -1.85 1.03
C LEU A 151 -16.49 -2.66 0.94
N SER A 152 -16.01 -3.17 2.07
CA SER A 152 -14.75 -3.95 2.16
C SER A 152 -14.82 -5.31 1.46
N PHE A 153 -16.02 -5.74 1.04
CA PHE A 153 -16.27 -6.93 0.24
C PHE A 153 -17.05 -6.62 -1.04
N HIS A 154 -16.92 -5.39 -1.55
CA HIS A 154 -17.70 -4.92 -2.68
C HIS A 154 -17.36 -5.70 -3.98
N PRO A 155 -18.34 -6.33 -4.65
CA PRO A 155 -18.09 -7.30 -5.71
C PRO A 155 -17.39 -6.70 -6.92
N ARG A 156 -17.80 -5.50 -7.38
CA ARG A 156 -17.17 -4.85 -8.54
C ARG A 156 -15.74 -4.42 -8.27
N ILE A 157 -15.41 -4.06 -7.02
CA ILE A 157 -14.03 -3.72 -6.65
C ILE A 157 -13.17 -4.98 -6.66
N GLY A 158 -13.71 -6.08 -6.13
CA GLY A 158 -13.04 -7.39 -6.15
C GLY A 158 -12.80 -7.92 -7.55
N GLU A 159 -13.80 -7.84 -8.42
CA GLU A 159 -13.70 -8.25 -9.82
C GLU A 159 -12.62 -7.46 -10.58
N VAL A 160 -12.61 -6.13 -10.45
CA VAL A 160 -11.59 -5.26 -11.04
C VAL A 160 -10.22 -5.60 -10.48
N ALA A 161 -10.06 -5.69 -9.16
CA ALA A 161 -8.79 -6.00 -8.52
C ALA A 161 -8.24 -7.36 -8.96
N ALA A 162 -9.10 -8.38 -9.04
CA ALA A 162 -8.73 -9.73 -9.45
C ALA A 162 -8.26 -9.77 -10.90
N ALA A 163 -8.94 -9.04 -11.79
CA ALA A 163 -8.53 -8.90 -13.19
C ALA A 163 -7.18 -8.18 -13.34
N LEU A 164 -6.94 -7.11 -12.57
CA LEU A 164 -5.68 -6.35 -12.59
C LEU A 164 -4.50 -7.19 -12.12
N VAL A 165 -4.67 -7.91 -11.00
CA VAL A 165 -3.66 -8.85 -10.46
C VAL A 165 -3.50 -10.07 -11.37
N GLY A 166 -4.56 -10.53 -12.01
CA GLY A 166 -4.57 -11.77 -12.81
C GLY A 166 -4.77 -13.03 -11.96
N THR A 167 -5.53 -12.93 -10.87
CA THR A 167 -5.87 -14.05 -9.99
C THR A 167 -7.36 -14.37 -10.05
N SER A 168 -7.73 -15.63 -9.78
CA SER A 168 -9.12 -16.04 -9.62
C SER A 168 -9.64 -15.86 -8.19
N CYS A 169 -8.77 -15.60 -7.22
CA CYS A 169 -9.13 -15.47 -5.82
C CYS A 169 -8.29 -14.41 -5.11
N LEU A 170 -8.96 -13.46 -4.48
CA LEU A 170 -8.38 -12.43 -3.61
C LEU A 170 -8.83 -12.62 -2.18
N ARG A 171 -7.95 -12.33 -1.24
CA ARG A 171 -8.22 -12.23 0.19
C ARG A 171 -8.05 -10.77 0.63
N LEU A 172 -8.82 -10.37 1.64
CA LEU A 172 -8.63 -9.10 2.34
C LEU A 172 -7.48 -9.27 3.34
N TRP A 173 -6.47 -8.41 3.29
CA TRP A 173 -5.45 -8.31 4.33
C TRP A 173 -5.95 -7.46 5.49
N HIS A 174 -6.35 -6.23 5.20
CA HIS A 174 -7.20 -5.40 6.04
C HIS A 174 -7.82 -4.27 5.20
N ASP A 175 -8.89 -3.67 5.71
CA ASP A 175 -9.34 -2.37 5.26
C ASP A 175 -8.84 -1.28 6.20
N GLN A 176 -8.92 -0.02 5.77
CA GLN A 176 -8.63 1.11 6.63
C GLN A 176 -9.22 2.41 6.10
N ALA A 177 -9.64 3.26 7.03
CA ALA A 177 -9.99 4.65 6.77
C ALA A 177 -8.73 5.52 6.92
N LEU A 178 -8.48 6.41 5.95
CA LEU A 178 -7.37 7.36 5.92
C LEU A 178 -7.89 8.78 5.74
N TYR A 179 -8.15 9.46 6.85
CA TYR A 179 -8.83 10.76 6.90
C TYR A 179 -7.80 11.87 7.06
N LYS A 180 -7.58 12.65 5.99
CA LYS A 180 -6.60 13.74 6.00
C LYS A 180 -7.29 15.07 6.30
N GLU A 181 -7.04 15.60 7.49
CA GLU A 181 -7.60 16.86 7.99
C GLU A 181 -7.22 18.07 7.11
N PRO A 182 -7.99 19.17 7.15
CA PRO A 182 -7.56 20.46 6.60
C PRO A 182 -6.18 20.85 7.14
N GLY A 183 -5.25 21.22 6.27
CA GLY A 183 -3.86 21.48 6.63
C GLY A 183 -3.01 20.22 6.87
N GLY A 184 -3.57 19.02 6.67
CA GLY A 184 -2.89 17.75 6.82
C GLY A 184 -1.62 17.65 5.98
N ARG A 185 -0.54 17.13 6.56
CA ARG A 185 0.78 17.01 5.93
C ARG A 185 0.74 16.07 4.73
N ALA A 186 1.69 16.26 3.81
CA ALA A 186 2.01 15.25 2.79
C ALA A 186 2.35 13.89 3.45
N THR A 187 1.98 12.80 2.78
CA THR A 187 2.39 11.46 3.18
C THR A 187 3.71 11.15 2.49
N ASP A 188 4.72 10.75 3.26
CA ASP A 188 6.05 10.48 2.73
C ASP A 188 6.04 9.30 1.74
N ALA A 189 7.00 9.29 0.80
CA ALA A 189 7.10 8.25 -0.21
C ALA A 189 7.43 6.89 0.41
N HIS A 190 6.69 5.86 0.01
CA HIS A 190 6.87 4.48 0.47
C HIS A 190 6.24 3.49 -0.53
N ASN A 191 6.41 2.20 -0.27
CA ASN A 191 5.55 1.16 -0.83
C ASN A 191 5.00 0.31 0.33
N ASP A 192 3.90 -0.39 0.08
CA ASP A 192 3.14 -1.02 1.13
C ASP A 192 3.62 -2.45 1.46
N GLN A 193 4.13 -3.18 0.46
CA GLN A 193 4.48 -4.60 0.59
C GLN A 193 5.37 -4.91 1.80
N PRO A 194 6.43 -4.13 2.10
CA PRO A 194 7.34 -4.44 3.20
C PRO A 194 6.69 -4.34 4.58
N TYR A 195 5.49 -3.77 4.72
CA TYR A 195 4.77 -3.76 5.98
C TYR A 195 4.12 -5.11 6.29
N TRP A 196 3.87 -5.93 5.27
CA TRP A 196 3.16 -7.21 5.39
C TRP A 196 4.15 -8.36 5.34
N PRO A 197 4.14 -9.29 6.31
CA PRO A 197 5.02 -10.45 6.31
C PRO A 197 4.54 -11.49 5.31
N MET A 198 4.66 -11.19 4.01
CA MET A 198 4.19 -11.99 2.89
C MET A 198 5.33 -12.22 1.89
N VAL A 199 5.47 -13.47 1.42
CA VAL A 199 6.52 -13.87 0.47
C VAL A 199 6.18 -13.38 -0.95
N GLU A 200 4.97 -13.69 -1.39
CA GLU A 200 4.40 -13.31 -2.68
C GLU A 200 4.03 -11.82 -2.69
N THR A 201 4.04 -11.22 -3.88
CA THR A 201 3.83 -9.79 -4.08
C THR A 201 2.63 -9.46 -4.93
N ASP A 202 1.79 -10.44 -5.22
CA ASP A 202 0.52 -10.28 -5.94
C ASP A 202 -0.50 -9.59 -5.02
N THR A 203 -0.19 -8.34 -4.67
CA THR A 203 -0.92 -7.48 -3.74
C THR A 203 -1.40 -6.24 -4.46
N ILE A 204 -2.59 -5.80 -4.09
CA ILE A 204 -3.23 -4.64 -4.68
C ILE A 204 -4.01 -3.87 -3.62
N THR A 205 -3.81 -2.57 -3.58
CA THR A 205 -4.59 -1.67 -2.75
C THR A 205 -5.65 -1.01 -3.63
N ALA A 206 -6.91 -1.06 -3.21
CA ALA A 206 -7.99 -0.24 -3.75
C ALA A 206 -8.19 0.98 -2.84
N TRP A 207 -8.04 2.18 -3.38
CA TRP A 207 -8.08 3.45 -2.66
C TRP A 207 -9.28 4.27 -3.13
N ILE A 208 -10.22 4.52 -2.21
CA ILE A 208 -11.57 4.99 -2.51
C ILE A 208 -11.81 6.35 -1.82
N PRO A 209 -11.60 7.48 -2.51
CA PRO A 209 -11.92 8.79 -1.96
C PRO A 209 -13.41 9.07 -2.09
N PHE A 210 -14.11 9.25 -0.97
CA PHE A 210 -15.57 9.43 -1.00
C PHE A 210 -15.99 10.70 -1.74
N ASP A 211 -15.21 11.78 -1.64
CA ASP A 211 -15.47 13.06 -2.29
C ASP A 211 -14.71 13.25 -3.61
N GLY A 212 -14.03 12.20 -4.08
CA GLY A 212 -12.93 12.36 -5.03
C GLY A 212 -11.67 12.92 -4.36
N SER A 213 -10.61 13.03 -5.14
CA SER A 213 -9.33 13.59 -4.68
C SER A 213 -8.73 14.44 -5.78
N THR A 214 -8.41 15.68 -5.43
CA THR A 214 -7.72 16.64 -6.28
C THR A 214 -6.27 16.81 -5.83
N LEU A 215 -5.45 17.50 -6.62
CA LEU A 215 -4.10 17.90 -6.22
C LEU A 215 -4.13 18.73 -4.92
N GLU A 216 -5.15 19.59 -4.76
CA GLU A 216 -5.30 20.46 -3.59
C GLU A 216 -5.73 19.70 -2.34
N SER A 217 -6.62 18.69 -2.48
CA SER A 217 -7.06 17.87 -1.35
C SER A 217 -6.04 16.80 -0.95
N GLY A 218 -4.90 16.72 -1.63
CA GLY A 218 -3.83 15.75 -1.36
C GLY A 218 -3.96 14.47 -2.17
N ALA A 219 -4.03 14.57 -3.49
CA ALA A 219 -3.99 13.43 -4.41
C ALA A 219 -2.79 12.50 -4.17
N MET A 220 -2.97 11.23 -4.54
CA MET A 220 -1.91 10.23 -4.56
C MET A 220 -0.95 10.53 -5.72
N GLY A 221 0.34 10.42 -5.46
CA GLY A 221 1.41 10.38 -6.45
C GLY A 221 1.99 8.98 -6.54
N TYR A 222 2.31 8.52 -7.74
CA TYR A 222 2.89 7.20 -7.98
C TYR A 222 4.13 7.32 -8.85
N LEU A 223 5.19 6.56 -8.57
CA LEU A 223 6.30 6.39 -9.53
C LEU A 223 5.95 5.27 -10.51
N PRO A 224 5.68 5.58 -11.80
CA PRO A 224 5.30 4.57 -12.78
C PRO A 224 6.39 3.50 -12.95
N GLY A 225 5.99 2.23 -12.84
CA GLY A 225 6.85 1.07 -13.04
C GLY A 225 7.76 0.73 -11.85
N SER A 226 7.73 1.52 -10.78
CA SER A 226 8.59 1.32 -9.60
C SER A 226 8.41 -0.02 -8.90
N HIS A 227 7.24 -0.67 -9.04
CA HIS A 227 6.99 -2.01 -8.52
C HIS A 227 7.93 -3.09 -9.06
N ARG A 228 8.69 -2.79 -10.13
CA ARG A 228 9.70 -3.67 -10.73
C ARG A 228 11.14 -3.23 -10.46
N PHE A 229 11.36 -2.14 -9.73
CA PHE A 229 12.72 -1.68 -9.44
C PHE A 229 13.47 -2.69 -8.57
N GLU A 230 14.79 -2.75 -8.75
CA GLU A 230 15.64 -3.53 -7.88
C GLU A 230 15.59 -2.96 -6.45
N GLY A 231 15.56 -3.82 -5.44
CA GLY A 231 15.51 -3.38 -4.04
C GLY A 231 14.20 -2.72 -3.62
N VAL A 232 13.15 -2.72 -4.46
CA VAL A 232 11.84 -2.11 -4.14
C VAL A 232 11.21 -2.67 -2.86
N ARG A 233 11.62 -3.86 -2.39
CA ARG A 233 11.18 -4.41 -1.10
C ARG A 233 11.79 -3.71 0.13
N ARG A 234 12.59 -2.65 -0.05
CA ARG A 234 13.17 -1.89 1.06
C ARG A 234 12.06 -1.28 1.94
N PHE A 235 12.23 -1.37 3.25
CA PHE A 235 11.30 -0.76 4.20
C PHE A 235 11.55 0.76 4.32
N ALA A 236 10.49 1.56 4.13
CA ALA A 236 10.45 2.98 4.48
C ALA A 236 9.61 3.15 5.75
N ASN A 237 10.09 3.87 6.77
CA ASN A 237 9.38 4.01 8.05
C ASN A 237 8.65 5.35 8.12
N ILE A 238 7.49 5.45 7.46
CA ILE A 238 6.70 6.68 7.43
C ILE A 238 6.13 7.06 8.80
N PHE A 239 5.95 6.10 9.71
CA PHE A 239 5.54 6.37 11.10
C PHE A 239 6.55 7.24 11.86
N ALA A 240 7.82 7.17 11.46
CA ALA A 240 8.89 7.99 11.99
C ALA A 240 9.28 9.14 11.05
N GLY A 241 8.47 9.47 10.05
CA GLY A 241 8.76 10.48 9.03
C GLY A 241 9.98 10.15 8.14
N ARG A 242 10.31 8.85 8.01
CA ARG A 242 11.46 8.35 7.25
C ARG A 242 11.00 7.61 5.99
N GLY A 243 10.39 8.36 5.08
CA GLY A 243 10.07 7.89 3.74
C GLY A 243 11.30 7.74 2.83
N PHE A 244 11.05 7.28 1.62
CA PHE A 244 12.04 7.30 0.55
C PHE A 244 12.36 8.73 0.12
N ASP A 245 13.65 8.98 -0.14
CA ASP A 245 14.10 10.20 -0.81
C ASP A 245 14.04 9.97 -2.32
N LEU A 246 13.04 10.58 -2.97
CA LEU A 246 12.85 10.44 -4.42
C LEU A 246 13.82 11.29 -5.24
N SER A 247 14.57 12.19 -4.61
CA SER A 247 15.65 12.91 -5.27
C SER A 247 16.88 12.03 -5.52
N ASP A 248 16.97 10.89 -4.82
CA ASP A 248 17.98 9.86 -5.06
C ASP A 248 17.57 8.98 -6.26
N PRO A 249 18.29 9.03 -7.40
CA PRO A 249 17.99 8.21 -8.58
C PRO A 249 18.12 6.70 -8.32
N ALA A 250 18.87 6.28 -7.29
CA ALA A 250 18.94 4.87 -6.91
C ALA A 250 17.61 4.37 -6.32
N ILE A 251 16.77 5.28 -5.82
CA ILE A 251 15.44 4.97 -5.29
C ILE A 251 14.36 5.24 -6.34
N SER A 252 14.43 6.39 -7.02
CA SER A 252 13.41 6.78 -7.99
C SER A 252 13.59 6.16 -9.37
N GLY A 253 14.76 5.56 -9.66
CA GLY A 253 15.11 5.12 -11.01
C GLY A 253 15.23 6.27 -12.00
N GLY A 254 15.36 7.52 -11.52
CA GLY A 254 15.28 8.72 -12.35
C GLY A 254 13.87 9.03 -12.88
N VAL A 255 12.83 8.41 -12.30
CA VAL A 255 11.44 8.59 -12.68
C VAL A 255 10.76 9.53 -11.70
N GLU A 256 10.07 10.54 -12.23
CA GLU A 256 9.28 11.47 -11.43
C GLU A 256 7.90 10.88 -11.06
N PRO A 257 7.36 11.22 -9.88
CA PRO A 257 5.99 10.85 -9.52
C PRO A 257 4.93 11.48 -10.44
N VAL A 258 3.92 10.69 -10.77
CA VAL A 258 2.69 11.15 -11.43
C VAL A 258 1.59 11.26 -10.40
N PHE A 259 1.13 12.49 -10.13
CA PHE A 259 -0.02 12.75 -9.27
C PHE A 259 -1.33 12.53 -10.02
N CYS A 260 -2.21 11.73 -9.42
CA CYS A 260 -3.45 11.29 -10.04
C CYS A 260 -4.64 11.83 -9.26
N GLU A 261 -5.43 12.68 -9.89
CA GLU A 261 -6.74 13.04 -9.39
C GLU A 261 -7.70 11.87 -9.60
N VAL A 262 -8.56 11.64 -8.62
CA VAL A 262 -9.56 10.57 -8.67
C VAL A 262 -10.92 11.25 -8.61
N PRO A 263 -11.73 11.21 -9.68
CA PRO A 263 -13.06 11.78 -9.62
C PRO A 263 -13.91 11.02 -8.59
N ARG A 264 -14.93 11.70 -8.07
CA ARG A 264 -15.91 11.08 -7.17
C ARG A 264 -16.51 9.82 -7.80
N GLY A 265 -16.60 8.74 -7.02
CA GLY A 265 -17.00 7.40 -7.51
C GLY A 265 -15.88 6.61 -8.20
N GLY A 266 -14.72 7.22 -8.42
CA GLY A 266 -13.52 6.55 -8.88
C GLY A 266 -12.78 5.80 -7.77
N VAL A 267 -11.97 4.83 -8.18
CA VAL A 267 -11.09 4.06 -7.30
C VAL A 267 -9.70 4.02 -7.93
N ALA A 268 -8.69 4.40 -7.16
CA ALA A 268 -7.30 4.22 -7.54
C ALA A 268 -6.82 2.84 -7.06
N PHE A 269 -6.22 2.07 -7.96
CA PHE A 269 -5.61 0.80 -7.66
C PHE A 269 -4.10 0.93 -7.77
N HIS A 270 -3.35 0.39 -6.82
CA HIS A 270 -1.89 0.31 -6.92
C HIS A 270 -1.36 -1.03 -6.42
N HIS A 271 -0.30 -1.51 -7.04
CA HIS A 271 0.43 -2.70 -6.64
C HIS A 271 1.18 -2.44 -5.33
N GLY A 272 1.29 -3.43 -4.43
CA GLY A 272 1.90 -3.21 -3.10
C GLY A 272 3.37 -2.78 -3.14
N LEU A 273 4.08 -3.06 -4.25
CA LEU A 273 5.46 -2.58 -4.48
C LEU A 273 5.56 -1.21 -5.18
N THR A 274 4.46 -0.64 -5.68
CA THR A 274 4.52 0.67 -6.34
C THR A 274 4.88 1.74 -5.32
N ILE A 275 5.99 2.44 -5.53
CA ILE A 275 6.38 3.58 -4.73
C ILE A 275 5.36 4.70 -4.96
N HIS A 276 4.80 5.19 -3.87
CA HIS A 276 3.76 6.20 -3.89
C HIS A 276 3.85 7.13 -2.69
N LEU A 277 3.18 8.27 -2.81
CA LEU A 277 3.11 9.34 -1.81
C LEU A 277 1.75 10.03 -1.93
N ALA A 278 1.47 10.99 -1.06
CA ALA A 278 0.27 11.82 -1.20
C ALA A 278 0.57 13.28 -0.88
N GLY A 279 -0.03 14.20 -1.63
CA GLY A 279 0.06 15.62 -1.36
C GLY A 279 -0.49 16.00 0.03
N PRO A 280 -0.16 17.20 0.53
CA PRO A 280 -0.84 17.77 1.69
C PRO A 280 -2.29 18.09 1.33
N ASN A 281 -3.16 18.15 2.34
CA ASN A 281 -4.51 18.67 2.14
C ASN A 281 -4.51 20.18 2.41
N ARG A 282 -4.65 20.96 1.35
CA ARG A 282 -4.69 22.43 1.39
C ARG A 282 -6.11 23.00 1.38
N THR A 283 -7.12 22.14 1.32
CA THR A 283 -8.52 22.54 1.36
C THR A 283 -8.99 22.79 2.79
N ASP A 284 -10.19 23.36 2.93
CA ASP A 284 -10.89 23.56 4.21
C ASP A 284 -11.75 22.34 4.62
N ARG A 285 -11.65 21.22 3.90
CA ARG A 285 -12.44 20.00 4.12
C ARG A 285 -11.57 18.80 4.44
N MET A 286 -12.12 17.85 5.17
CA MET A 286 -11.51 16.54 5.40
C MET A 286 -11.46 15.75 4.08
N ARG A 287 -10.29 15.22 3.68
CA ARG A 287 -10.21 14.23 2.61
C ARG A 287 -10.46 12.84 3.19
N ARG A 288 -11.64 12.30 2.89
CA ARG A 288 -12.14 11.03 3.42
C ARG A 288 -11.87 9.88 2.45
N VAL A 289 -11.20 8.84 2.93
CA VAL A 289 -10.81 7.70 2.10
C VAL A 289 -11.06 6.40 2.84
N HIS A 290 -11.63 5.43 2.15
CA HIS A 290 -11.57 4.02 2.52
C HIS A 290 -10.58 3.29 1.63
N THR A 291 -9.78 2.39 2.19
CA THR A 291 -8.86 1.57 1.41
C THR A 291 -9.02 0.11 1.75
N MET A 292 -8.80 -0.74 0.76
CA MET A 292 -8.82 -2.20 0.88
C MET A 292 -7.47 -2.72 0.40
N ILE A 293 -6.74 -3.38 1.28
CA ILE A 293 -5.50 -4.07 0.90
C ILE A 293 -5.85 -5.52 0.62
N LEU A 294 -5.59 -5.95 -0.60
CA LEU A 294 -5.95 -7.26 -1.12
C LEU A 294 -4.71 -8.01 -1.58
N PHE A 295 -4.76 -9.33 -1.53
CA PHE A 295 -3.69 -10.19 -2.01
C PHE A 295 -4.24 -11.46 -2.65
N ALA A 296 -3.50 -12.03 -3.60
CA ALA A 296 -3.85 -13.30 -4.21
C ALA A 296 -3.86 -14.42 -3.15
N ASP A 297 -4.91 -15.24 -3.16
CA ASP A 297 -4.97 -16.41 -2.29
C ASP A 297 -3.81 -17.38 -2.58
N GLY A 298 -3.28 -18.00 -1.53
CA GLY A 298 -2.10 -18.88 -1.61
C GLY A 298 -0.78 -18.22 -1.22
N ALA A 299 -0.77 -16.90 -0.99
CA ALA A 299 0.38 -16.22 -0.41
C ALA A 299 0.77 -16.82 0.96
N ARG A 300 2.07 -16.82 1.28
CA ARG A 300 2.65 -17.43 2.48
C ARG A 300 3.24 -16.39 3.40
N ARG A 301 3.20 -16.67 4.71
CA ARG A 301 3.82 -15.83 5.72
C ARG A 301 5.35 -15.85 5.53
N SER A 302 5.98 -14.68 5.50
CA SER A 302 7.43 -14.54 5.38
C SER A 302 8.17 -14.97 6.67
N THR A 303 9.50 -14.91 6.62
CA THR A 303 10.41 -15.45 7.64
C THR A 303 10.11 -14.94 9.07
N PRO A 304 10.53 -15.69 10.10
CA PRO A 304 10.40 -15.26 11.50
C PRO A 304 10.99 -13.86 11.74
N GLY A 305 10.41 -13.11 12.69
CA GLY A 305 10.93 -11.80 13.11
C GLY A 305 10.19 -10.57 12.55
N HIS A 306 9.16 -10.76 11.73
CA HIS A 306 8.27 -9.71 11.25
C HIS A 306 6.88 -9.84 11.91
N PRO A 307 6.68 -9.28 13.12
CA PRO A 307 5.38 -9.35 13.79
C PRO A 307 4.34 -8.55 13.01
N HIS A 308 3.13 -9.08 12.93
CA HIS A 308 2.01 -8.39 12.34
C HIS A 308 0.70 -8.94 12.90
N PHE A 309 -0.13 -8.03 13.41
CA PHE A 309 -1.37 -8.33 14.12
C PHE A 309 -2.23 -9.40 13.45
N ALA A 310 -2.49 -9.29 12.15
CA ALA A 310 -3.36 -10.23 11.42
C ALA A 310 -2.85 -11.68 11.47
N VAL A 311 -1.60 -11.93 11.07
CA VAL A 311 -1.04 -13.30 11.03
C VAL A 311 -0.69 -13.83 12.41
N ASP A 312 -0.36 -12.96 13.36
CA ASP A 312 -0.09 -13.34 14.75
C ASP A 312 -1.37 -13.74 15.48
N ARG A 313 -2.44 -12.95 15.34
CA ARG A 313 -3.78 -13.27 15.90
C ARG A 313 -4.33 -14.57 15.34
N ALA A 314 -4.07 -14.86 14.06
CA ALA A 314 -4.47 -16.10 13.41
C ALA A 314 -3.57 -17.30 13.72
N GLY A 315 -2.43 -17.10 14.41
CA GLY A 315 -1.46 -18.17 14.68
C GLY A 315 -0.80 -18.77 13.43
N ILE A 316 -0.76 -18.03 12.31
CA ILE A 316 -0.17 -18.49 11.04
C ILE A 316 1.35 -18.53 11.20
N ARG A 317 2.00 -19.68 10.96
CA ARG A 317 3.45 -19.81 11.13
C ARG A 317 4.20 -19.32 9.88
N PRO A 318 5.45 -18.87 10.01
CA PRO A 318 6.31 -18.59 8.85
C PRO A 318 6.35 -19.78 7.88
N GLY A 319 6.14 -19.52 6.59
CA GLY A 319 6.02 -20.52 5.53
C GLY A 319 4.61 -21.05 5.28
N ASP A 320 3.68 -20.93 6.24
CA ASP A 320 2.31 -21.38 6.06
C ASP A 320 1.52 -20.43 5.15
N PRO A 321 0.51 -20.94 4.40
CA PRO A 321 -0.42 -20.10 3.67
C PRO A 321 -1.16 -19.12 4.58
N ILE A 322 -1.26 -17.87 4.14
CA ILE A 322 -2.02 -16.83 4.81
C ILE A 322 -3.51 -17.04 4.49
N ARG A 323 -4.16 -17.86 5.32
CA ARG A 323 -5.58 -18.16 5.20
C ARG A 323 -6.22 -18.24 6.58
N SER A 324 -7.07 -17.27 6.90
CA SER A 324 -7.81 -17.24 8.15
C SER A 324 -9.12 -16.45 8.01
N ASP A 325 -9.91 -16.43 9.08
CA ASP A 325 -11.09 -15.58 9.26
C ASP A 325 -10.73 -14.08 9.38
N VAL A 326 -9.56 -13.73 9.91
CA VAL A 326 -9.03 -12.35 9.91
C VAL A 326 -8.45 -11.92 8.56
N THR A 327 -8.19 -12.85 7.65
CA THR A 327 -7.80 -12.58 6.25
C THR A 327 -8.76 -13.28 5.28
N PRO A 328 -10.05 -12.96 5.30
CA PRO A 328 -11.06 -13.75 4.61
C PRO A 328 -10.97 -13.61 3.09
N VAL A 329 -11.56 -14.56 2.36
CA VAL A 329 -11.74 -14.44 0.91
C VAL A 329 -12.61 -13.22 0.61
N MET A 330 -12.06 -12.30 -0.16
CA MET A 330 -12.70 -11.06 -0.61
C MET A 330 -13.42 -11.26 -1.95
N TRP A 331 -12.81 -12.00 -2.88
CA TRP A 331 -13.37 -12.28 -4.19
C TRP A 331 -12.91 -13.66 -4.68
N PRO A 332 -13.78 -14.48 -5.31
CA PRO A 332 -15.20 -14.27 -5.50
C PRO A 332 -15.98 -14.38 -4.19
N ARG A 333 -17.19 -13.81 -4.16
CA ARG A 333 -18.19 -14.03 -3.09
C ARG A 333 -19.38 -14.80 -3.68
N PRO A 334 -19.36 -16.14 -3.69
CA PRO A 334 -20.40 -16.94 -4.35
C PRO A 334 -21.81 -16.70 -3.82
N ASP A 335 -21.93 -16.38 -2.53
CA ASP A 335 -23.20 -16.07 -1.86
C ASP A 335 -23.55 -14.57 -1.86
N GLY A 336 -22.66 -13.72 -2.40
CA GLY A 336 -22.79 -12.26 -2.40
C GLY A 336 -22.76 -11.61 -1.01
N ARG A 337 -22.55 -12.37 0.07
CA ARG A 337 -22.59 -11.86 1.44
C ARG A 337 -21.16 -11.62 1.93
N PRO A 338 -20.88 -10.53 2.66
CA PRO A 338 -19.62 -10.41 3.37
C PRO A 338 -19.45 -11.51 4.44
N PRO A 339 -18.21 -11.92 4.78
CA PRO A 339 -17.99 -12.89 5.86
C PRO A 339 -18.40 -12.31 7.21
N GLU A 340 -18.77 -13.17 8.16
CA GLU A 340 -18.85 -12.74 9.55
C GLU A 340 -17.45 -12.50 10.12
N PRO A 341 -17.26 -11.46 10.94
CA PRO A 341 -15.96 -11.14 11.47
C PRO A 341 -15.59 -12.12 12.58
N PRO A 342 -14.28 -12.40 12.74
CA PRO A 342 -13.80 -13.15 13.88
C PRO A 342 -14.10 -12.43 15.19
N PRO A 343 -14.16 -13.14 16.32
CA PRO A 343 -14.28 -12.50 17.63
C PRO A 343 -13.21 -11.43 17.79
N LEU A 344 -13.65 -10.19 18.06
CA LEU A 344 -12.74 -9.08 18.28
C LEU A 344 -11.83 -9.40 19.47
N PRO A 345 -10.53 -9.06 19.40
CA PRO A 345 -9.71 -9.16 20.59
C PRO A 345 -10.25 -8.20 21.65
N PRO A 346 -10.02 -8.49 22.95
CA PRO A 346 -10.37 -7.56 24.02
C PRO A 346 -9.83 -6.17 23.69
N PRO A 347 -10.54 -5.09 24.05
CA PRO A 347 -10.23 -3.74 23.61
C PRO A 347 -8.79 -3.38 23.98
N VAL A 348 -7.92 -3.37 22.98
CA VAL A 348 -6.63 -2.73 23.04
C VAL A 348 -6.87 -1.32 22.53
N HIS A 349 -6.60 -0.33 23.38
CA HIS A 349 -6.76 1.13 23.21
C HIS A 349 -7.03 1.66 21.77
N PRO A 350 -7.90 2.66 21.57
CA PRO A 350 -8.39 3.12 20.25
C PRO A 350 -7.35 3.62 19.22
N ALA A 351 -6.06 3.65 19.57
CA ALA A 351 -4.97 3.91 18.65
C ALA A 351 -4.06 2.68 18.57
N MET A 352 -4.14 1.97 17.43
CA MET A 352 -3.18 0.98 16.92
C MET A 352 -3.16 -0.43 17.56
N PRO A 353 -3.74 -1.45 16.89
CA PRO A 353 -3.32 -2.84 17.07
C PRO A 353 -2.06 -3.12 16.24
N GLY A 354 -0.93 -3.26 16.92
CA GLY A 354 0.04 -4.33 16.60
C GLY A 354 1.12 -4.11 15.54
N TRP A 355 1.46 -2.89 15.14
CA TRP A 355 2.75 -2.64 14.50
C TRP A 355 3.81 -2.25 15.55
N ARG A 356 4.70 -3.19 15.89
CA ARG A 356 5.99 -2.86 16.50
C ARG A 356 7.01 -2.80 15.37
N PRO A 357 7.75 -1.70 15.17
CA PRO A 357 8.88 -1.73 14.25
C PRO A 357 9.82 -2.88 14.64
N PRO A 358 10.50 -3.53 13.68
CA PRO A 358 11.64 -4.38 13.99
C PRO A 358 12.56 -3.59 14.92
N SER A 359 12.85 -4.14 16.10
CA SER A 359 13.78 -3.49 17.03
C SER A 359 15.10 -3.25 16.31
N SER A 360 15.67 -2.07 16.43
CA SER A 360 16.99 -1.71 15.91
C SER A 360 18.15 -2.42 16.65
N ARG A 361 17.98 -3.69 17.00
CA ARG A 361 18.96 -4.56 17.65
C ARG A 361 19.02 -5.86 16.85
N ALA A 362 19.95 -5.90 15.92
CA ALA A 362 20.66 -7.12 15.56
C ALA A 362 21.97 -7.10 16.34
#